data_AF-A0A380P7X5-F1
#
_entry.id   AF-A0A380P7X5-F1
#
_cell.length_a   1.000
_cell.length_b   1.000
_cell.length_c   1.000
_cell.angle_alpha   90.00
_cell.angle_beta   90.00
_cell.angle_gamma   90.00
#
_symmetry.space_group_name_H-M   'P 1'
#
loop_
_entity.id
_entity.type
_entity.pdbx_description
1 polymer ?
#
loop_
_entity_poly.entity_id
_entity_poly.type
_entity_poly.pdbx_seq_one_letter_code
_entity_poly.pdbx_strand_id
1 'polypeptide(L)' 'MGDVLAGIVAAFVGQFKLSLSHTVQAAVYAHSALAEQMAGYNYVVRPSLLADGMANFMGRYQSNLD' A
#
# COMPACT_ATOMS: atom_id res chain seq x y z
N MET A 1 -2.73 6.88 10.41
CA MET A 1 -2.15 6.61 9.08
C MET A 1 -0.73 6.09 9.19
N GLY A 2 0.16 6.81 9.91
CA GLY A 2 1.57 6.43 10.05
C GLY A 2 1.83 4.98 10.49
N ASP A 3 1.06 4.43 11.42
CA ASP A 3 1.25 3.05 11.88
C ASP A 3 1.01 2.02 10.77
N VAL A 4 -0.03 2.22 9.96
CA VAL A 4 -0.34 1.36 8.82
C VAL A 4 0.72 1.52 7.73
N LEU A 5 1.15 2.75 7.46
CA LEU A 5 2.27 3.01 6.55
C LEU A 5 3.56 2.30 7.01
N ALA A 6 3.90 2.39 8.30
CA ALA A 6 5.07 1.72 8.86
C ALA A 6 4.99 0.20 8.69
N GLY A 7 3.82 -0.40 8.93
CA GLY A 7 3.57 -1.82 8.69
C GLY A 7 3.71 -2.22 7.22
N ILE A 8 3.18 -1.41 6.29
CA ILE A 8 3.32 -1.64 4.84
C ILE A 8 4.78 -1.54 4.40
N VAL A 9 5.52 -0.54 4.87
CA VAL A 9 6.96 -0.40 4.58
C VAL A 9 7.73 -1.62 5.10
N ALA A 10 7.49 -2.04 6.34
CA ALA A 10 8.11 -3.22 6.92
C ALA A 10 7.81 -4.49 6.10
N ALA A 11 6.54 -4.67 5.68
CA ALA A 11 6.13 -5.80 4.86
C ALA A 11 6.77 -5.79 3.47
N PHE A 12 6.84 -4.63 2.81
CA PHE A 12 7.45 -4.49 1.48
C PHE A 12 8.95 -4.77 1.53
N VAL A 13 9.69 -4.18 2.48
CA VAL A 13 11.12 -4.43 2.68
C VAL A 13 11.38 -5.90 3.09
N GLY A 14 10.45 -6.48 3.85
CA GLY A 14 10.46 -7.89 4.24
C GLY A 14 10.36 -8.85 3.05
N GLN A 15 9.57 -8.51 2.02
CA GLN A 15 9.27 -9.39 0.89
C GLN A 15 10.13 -9.10 -0.36
N PHE A 16 10.24 -7.83 -0.76
CA PHE A 16 10.91 -7.43 -1.99
C PHE A 16 12.38 -7.11 -1.74
N LYS A 17 13.26 -8.04 -2.11
CA LYS A 17 14.73 -7.93 -1.96
C LYS A 17 15.40 -7.11 -3.09
N LEU A 18 14.74 -6.03 -3.50
CA LEU A 18 15.24 -5.07 -4.47
C LEU A 18 15.97 -3.91 -3.78
N SER A 19 16.29 -2.85 -4.53
CA SER A 19 16.81 -1.60 -3.95
C SER A 19 15.91 -1.11 -2.82
N LEU A 20 16.49 -0.89 -1.64
CA LEU A 20 15.76 -0.42 -0.46
C LEU A 20 14.98 0.86 -0.75
N SER A 21 15.58 1.81 -1.47
CA SER A 21 14.92 3.08 -1.81
C SER A 21 13.68 2.85 -2.67
N HIS A 22 13.77 2.01 -3.71
CA HIS A 22 12.64 1.69 -4.57
C HIS A 22 11.55 0.92 -3.82
N THR A 23 11.92 -0.03 -2.96
CA THR A 23 10.96 -0.80 -2.16
C THR A 23 10.19 0.11 -1.20
N VAL A 24 10.86 1.05 -0.53
CA VAL A 24 10.20 2.02 0.36
C VAL A 24 9.32 2.99 -0.44
N GLN A 25 9.80 3.48 -1.59
CA GLN A 25 8.99 4.35 -2.47
C GLN A 25 7.73 3.65 -2.95
N ALA A 26 7.83 2.39 -3.38
CA ALA A 26 6.68 1.57 -3.80
C ALA A 26 5.69 1.36 -2.65
N ALA A 27 6.17 1.12 -1.42
CA ALA A 27 5.34 0.96 -0.24
C ALA A 27 4.55 2.25 0.10
N VAL A 28 5.24 3.40 0.09
CA VAL A 28 4.62 4.72 0.34
C VAL A 28 3.61 5.05 -0.75
N TYR A 29 3.94 4.76 -2.01
CA TYR A 29 3.03 4.95 -3.14
C TYR A 29 1.78 4.07 -2.99
N ALA A 30 1.93 2.77 -2.74
CA ALA A 30 0.81 1.84 -2.62
C ALA A 30 -0.16 2.24 -1.50
N HIS A 31 0.37 2.65 -0.33
CA HIS A 31 -0.44 3.17 0.78
C HIS A 31 -1.27 4.39 0.34
N SER A 32 -0.64 5.40 -0.24
CA SER A 32 -1.32 6.66 -0.59
C SER A 32 -2.28 6.50 -1.78
N ALA A 33 -1.91 5.69 -2.77
CA ALA A 33 -2.76 5.41 -3.93
C ALA A 33 -4.04 4.64 -3.54
N LEU A 34 -3.95 3.68 -2.61
CA LEU A 34 -5.12 3.02 -2.07
C LEU A 34 -5.99 3.98 -1.23
N ALA A 35 -5.36 4.85 -0.43
CA ALA A 35 -6.07 5.85 0.36
C ALA A 35 -6.86 6.83 -0.53
N GLU A 36 -6.26 7.29 -1.63
CA GLU A 36 -6.93 8.13 -2.62
C GLU A 36 -8.16 7.44 -3.21
N GLN A 37 -8.06 6.16 -3.59
CA GLN A 37 -9.20 5.39 -4.11
C GLN A 37 -10.34 5.28 -3.08
N MET A 38 -9.99 5.09 -1.81
CA MET A 38 -10.97 4.98 -0.72
C MET A 38 -11.60 6.31 -0.34
N ALA A 39 -10.88 7.42 -0.51
CA ALA A 39 -11.38 8.77 -0.20
C ALA A 39 -12.58 9.15 -1.07
N GLY A 40 -12.71 8.58 -2.27
CA GLY A 40 -13.89 8.78 -3.14
C GLY A 40 -15.22 8.34 -2.52
N TYR A 41 -15.20 7.46 -1.52
CA TYR A 41 -16.40 6.94 -0.85
C TYR A 41 -16.41 7.16 0.67
N ASN A 42 -15.31 7.66 1.23
CA ASN A 42 -15.12 7.84 2.67
C ASN A 42 -14.62 9.25 2.95
N TYR A 43 -15.41 10.05 3.68
CA TYR A 43 -14.99 11.39 4.10
C TYR A 43 -13.68 11.37 4.90
N VAL A 44 -13.48 10.32 5.70
CA VAL A 44 -12.20 9.99 6.35
C VAL A 44 -11.87 8.54 6.04
N VAL A 45 -10.71 8.30 5.45
CA VAL A 45 -10.21 6.95 5.22
C VAL A 45 -9.72 6.38 6.56
N ARG A 46 -10.28 5.24 6.97
CA ARG A 46 -9.90 4.57 8.22
C ARG A 46 -8.62 3.74 8.01
N PRO A 47 -7.65 3.75 8.95
CA PRO A 47 -6.42 2.98 8.77
C PRO A 47 -6.64 1.48 8.63
N SER A 48 -7.61 0.90 9.34
CA SER A 48 -7.95 -0.52 9.22
C SER A 48 -8.44 -0.89 7.82
N LEU A 49 -9.24 -0.02 7.19
CA LEU A 49 -9.74 -0.22 5.84
C LEU A 49 -8.59 -0.26 4.82
N LEU A 50 -7.56 0.57 5.01
CA LEU A 50 -6.35 0.55 4.20
C LEU A 50 -5.57 -0.76 4.33
N ALA A 51 -5.41 -1.26 5.57
CA ALA A 51 -4.75 -2.53 5.81
C ALA A 51 -5.50 -3.70 5.13
N ASP A 52 -6.83 -3.73 5.25
CA ASP A 52 -7.68 -4.77 4.65
C ASP A 52 -7.64 -4.73 3.10
N GLY A 53 -7.53 -3.54 2.51
CA GLY A 53 -7.50 -3.36 1.06
C GLY A 53 -6.16 -3.63 0.37
N MET A 54 -5.05 -3.70 1.11
CA MET A 54 -3.70 -3.72 0.54
C MET A 54 -3.43 -4.95 -0.35
N ALA A 55 -3.84 -6.14 0.09
CA ALA A 55 -3.61 -7.36 -0.68
C ALA A 55 -4.31 -7.32 -2.05
N ASN A 56 -5.57 -6.87 -2.09
CA ASN A 56 -6.32 -6.68 -3.33
C ASN A 56 -5.70 -5.59 -4.21
N PHE A 57 -5.24 -4.49 -3.61
CA PHE A 57 -4.52 -3.45 -4.34
C PHE A 57 -3.30 -4.02 -5.05
N MET A 58 -2.42 -4.73 -4.34
CA MET A 58 -1.22 -5.35 -4.90
C MET A 58 -1.55 -6.39 -5.97
N GLY A 59 -2.56 -7.23 -5.74
CA GLY A 59 -2.99 -8.26 -6.69
C GLY A 59 -3.40 -7.69 -8.05
N ARG A 60 -4.05 -6.52 -8.08
CA ARG A 60 -4.40 -5.83 -9.34
C ARG A 60 -3.19 -5.37 -10.13
N TYR A 61 -2.13 -4.88 -9.47
CA TYR A 61 -0.91 -4.50 -10.19
C TYR A 61 -0.15 -5.73 -10.68
N GLN A 62 -0.14 -6.82 -9.91
CA GLN A 62 0.45 -8.08 -10.37
C GLN A 62 -0.27 -8.63 -11.61
N SER A 63 -1.60 -8.60 -11.64
CA SER A 63 -2.37 -9.11 -12.78
C SER A 63 -2.32 -8.21 -14.03
N ASN A 64 -1.94 -6.94 -13.86
CA ASN A 64 -1.77 -5.98 -14.95
C ASN A 64 -0.31 -5.93 -15.48
N LEU A 65 0.57 -6.82 -15.01
CA LEU A 65 1.95 -6.95 -15.45
C LEU A 65 2.15 -8.07 -16.50
N ASP A 66 1.07 -8.76 -16.89
CA ASP A 66 1.01 -9.69 -18.02
C ASP A 66 0.46 -9.00 -19.28
#